data_AF-A0AA43F720-F1
#
_entry.id   AF-A0AA43F720-F1
#
_cell.length_a   1.000
_cell.length_b   1.000
_cell.length_c   1.000
_cell.angle_alpha   90.00
_cell.angle_beta   90.00
_cell.angle_gamma   90.00
#
_symmetry.space_group_name_H-M   'P 1'
#
loop_
_entity.id
_entity.type
_entity.pdbx_description
1 polymer ?
#
loop_
_entity_poly.entity_id
_entity_poly.type
_entity_poly.pdbx_seq_one_letter_code
_entity_poly.pdbx_strand_id
1 'polypeptide(L)'
;MNLMGNQLRAYALFVLYGKDISLQLEGTIETREGYVRLIPTAGRLGSLPIPSSTLELVVQRVFESPQNRDKFQLPPQVEAIRVENSTLVMSIR
;
A
#
# COMPACT_ATOMS: atom_id res chain seq x y z
N MET A 1 4.62 -9.78 -1.01
CA MET A 1 4.50 -8.59 -1.89
C MET A 1 4.84 -9.03 -3.30
N ASN A 2 4.03 -8.67 -4.29
CA ASN A 2 4.32 -8.97 -5.70
C ASN A 2 4.31 -7.66 -6.51
N LEU A 3 5.24 -7.52 -7.45
CA LEU A 3 5.35 -6.37 -8.35
C LEU A 3 4.95 -6.82 -9.76
N MET A 4 3.98 -6.16 -10.37
CA MET A 4 3.44 -6.55 -11.68
C MET A 4 3.30 -5.33 -12.58
N GLY A 5 4.20 -5.20 -13.57
CA GLY A 5 4.26 -3.99 -14.39
C GLY A 5 4.60 -2.80 -13.50
N ASN A 6 3.67 -1.84 -13.37
CA ASN A 6 3.86 -0.67 -12.50
C ASN A 6 3.02 -0.76 -11.21
N GLN A 7 2.49 -1.94 -10.89
CA GLN A 7 1.62 -2.15 -9.76
C GLN A 7 2.29 -2.93 -8.63
N LEU A 8 1.96 -2.52 -7.42
CA LEU A 8 2.16 -3.23 -6.18
C LEU A 8 0.93 -4.06 -5.85
N ARG A 9 1.14 -5.33 -5.51
CA ARG A 9 0.20 -6.15 -4.75
C ARG A 9 0.72 -6.38 -3.33
N ALA A 10 0.08 -5.74 -2.36
CA ALA A 10 0.35 -5.86 -0.94
C ALA A 10 -0.60 -6.87 -0.28
N TYR A 11 -0.10 -7.56 0.74
CA TYR A 11 -0.84 -8.56 1.52
C TYR A 11 -0.54 -8.36 3.01
N ALA A 12 -1.58 -8.35 3.82
CA ALA A 12 -1.48 -8.24 5.28
C ALA A 12 -2.52 -9.14 5.96
N LEU A 13 -2.23 -9.56 7.19
CA LEU A 13 -3.13 -10.34 8.04
C LEU A 13 -3.58 -9.46 9.21
N PHE A 14 -4.87 -9.48 9.51
CA PHE A 14 -5.50 -8.73 10.60
C PHE A 14 -6.39 -9.63 11.43
N VAL A 15 -6.45 -9.40 12.74
CA VAL A 15 -7.44 -10.03 13.62
C VAL A 15 -8.69 -9.13 13.66
N LEU A 16 -9.81 -9.64 13.14
CA LEU A 16 -11.11 -8.98 13.18
C LEU A 16 -12.10 -9.90 13.88
N TYR A 17 -12.70 -9.41 14.97
CA TYR A 17 -13.61 -10.21 15.81
C TYR A 17 -13.01 -11.55 16.26
N GLY A 18 -11.71 -11.57 16.57
CA GLY A 18 -10.98 -12.77 16.96
C GLY A 18 -10.67 -13.76 15.84
N LYS A 19 -10.92 -13.39 14.57
CA LYS A 19 -10.57 -14.19 13.39
C LYS A 19 -9.46 -13.54 12.59
N ASP A 20 -8.51 -14.35 12.11
CA ASP A 20 -7.52 -13.91 11.14
C ASP A 20 -8.19 -13.71 9.78
N ILE A 21 -8.07 -12.50 9.24
CA ILE A 21 -8.59 -12.09 7.95
C ILE A 21 -7.47 -11.45 7.15
N SER A 22 -7.33 -11.88 5.89
CA SER A 22 -6.37 -11.30 4.97
C SER A 22 -6.89 -10.02 4.34
N LEU A 23 -6.05 -9.00 4.24
CA LEU A 23 -6.26 -7.84 3.38
C LEU A 23 -5.28 -7.92 2.21
N GLN A 24 -5.81 -7.86 0.99
CA GLN A 24 -5.02 -7.69 -0.23
C GLN A 24 -5.35 -6.33 -0.84
N LEU A 25 -4.32 -5.58 -1.22
CA LEU A 25 -4.45 -4.30 -1.90
C LEU A 25 -3.58 -4.31 -3.16
N GLU A 26 -4.12 -3.80 -4.25
CA GLU A 26 -3.45 -3.65 -5.54
C GLU A 26 -3.49 -2.19 -5.94
N GLY A 27 -2.39 -1.66 -6.48
CA GLY A 27 -2.32 -0.25 -6.85
C GLY A 27 -0.94 0.21 -7.28
N THR A 28 -0.83 1.46 -7.67
CA THR A 28 0.44 2.10 -8.01
C THR A 28 1.02 2.75 -6.76
N ILE A 29 2.34 2.67 -6.56
CA ILE A 29 3.01 3.37 -5.47
C ILE A 29 3.39 4.78 -5.93
N GLU A 30 3.11 5.76 -5.08
CA GLU A 30 3.63 7.12 -5.24
C GLU A 30 4.35 7.57 -3.97
N THR A 31 5.13 8.65 -4.10
CA THR A 31 5.74 9.34 -2.96
C THR A 31 5.09 10.71 -2.82
N ARG A 32 4.63 11.04 -1.61
CA ARG A 32 4.11 12.36 -1.29
C ARG A 32 4.57 12.79 0.09
N GLU A 33 5.13 14.00 0.17
CA GLU A 33 5.55 14.63 1.44
C GLU A 33 6.53 13.76 2.26
N GLY A 34 7.37 12.98 1.58
CA GLY A 34 8.34 12.07 2.22
C GLY A 34 7.74 10.75 2.71
N TYR A 35 6.52 10.40 2.30
CA TYR A 35 5.87 9.13 2.63
C TYR A 35 5.52 8.35 1.37
N VAL A 36 5.56 7.02 1.51
CA VAL A 36 5.03 6.08 0.52
C VAL A 36 3.51 6.07 0.61
N ARG A 37 2.85 6.19 -0.53
CA ARG A 37 1.40 6.02 -0.68
C ARG A 37 1.08 4.97 -1.73
N LEU A 38 -0.11 4.41 -1.61
CA LEU A 38 -0.69 3.50 -2.58
C LEU A 38 -1.89 4.19 -3.22
N ILE A 39 -1.92 4.29 -4.55
CA ILE A 39 -3.13 4.64 -5.31
C ILE A 39 -3.82 3.33 -5.66
N PRO A 40 -4.92 2.96 -4.98
CA PRO A 40 -5.46 1.62 -5.12
C PRO A 40 -6.28 1.45 -6.40
N THR A 41 -6.17 0.28 -7.02
CA THR A 41 -6.95 -0.17 -8.17
C THR A 41 -7.90 -1.30 -7.83
N ALA A 42 -7.54 -2.15 -6.85
CA ALA A 42 -8.40 -3.20 -6.33
C ALA A 42 -8.04 -3.56 -4.88
N GLY A 43 -8.98 -4.20 -4.18
CA GLY A 43 -8.72 -4.73 -2.85
C GLY A 43 -9.68 -5.85 -2.46
N ARG A 44 -9.24 -6.71 -1.54
CA ARG A 44 -10.04 -7.81 -0.99
C ARG A 44 -9.81 -7.97 0.50
N LEU A 45 -10.88 -8.25 1.23
CA LEU A 45 -10.86 -8.64 2.63
C LEU A 45 -11.33 -10.09 2.73
N GLY A 46 -10.39 -11.01 2.96
CA GLY A 46 -10.59 -12.44 2.72
C GLY A 46 -10.91 -12.70 1.24
N SER A 47 -12.06 -13.32 0.98
CA SER A 47 -12.60 -13.52 -0.36
C SER A 47 -13.47 -12.35 -0.84
N LEU A 48 -13.80 -11.39 0.02
CA LEU A 48 -14.74 -10.32 -0.28
C LEU A 48 -14.05 -9.17 -1.03
N PRO A 49 -14.51 -8.80 -2.23
CA PRO A 49 -14.01 -7.60 -2.90
C PRO A 49 -14.39 -6.35 -2.11
N ILE A 50 -13.44 -5.44 -1.95
CA ILE A 50 -13.69 -4.12 -1.36
C ILE A 50 -14.31 -3.23 -2.45
N PRO A 51 -15.46 -2.59 -2.19
CA PRO A 51 -16.06 -1.63 -3.13
C PRO A 51 -15.09 -0.50 -3.48
N SER A 52 -15.07 -0.08 -4.74
CA SER A 52 -14.22 1.03 -5.20
C SER A 52 -14.46 2.32 -4.42
N SER A 53 -15.70 2.58 -4.00
CA SER A 53 -16.08 3.74 -3.19
C SER A 53 -15.46 3.77 -1.80
N THR A 54 -15.02 2.63 -1.26
CA THR A 54 -14.42 2.52 0.08
C THR A 54 -12.94 2.14 0.03
N LEU A 55 -12.41 1.85 -1.15
CA LEU A 55 -11.05 1.36 -1.33
C LEU A 55 -10.01 2.39 -0.88
N GLU A 56 -10.20 3.66 -1.26
CA GLU A 56 -9.36 4.78 -0.85
C GLU A 56 -9.31 4.92 0.68
N LEU A 57 -10.47 4.84 1.34
CA LEU A 57 -10.56 4.90 2.80
C LEU A 57 -9.81 3.75 3.48
N VAL A 58 -9.88 2.53 2.91
CA VAL A 58 -9.16 1.38 3.43
C VAL A 58 -7.64 1.60 3.33
N VAL A 59 -7.16 2.09 2.19
CA VAL A 59 -5.74 2.42 2.02
C VAL A 59 -5.30 3.48 3.00
N GLN A 60 -6.04 4.58 3.16
CA GLN A 60 -5.71 5.63 4.11
C GLN A 60 -5.59 5.10 5.54
N ARG A 61 -6.49 4.20 5.96
CA ARG A 61 -6.39 3.55 7.28
C ARG A 61 -5.13 2.69 7.42
N VAL A 62 -4.66 2.07 6.35
CA VAL A 62 -3.45 1.22 6.39
C VAL A 62 -2.19 2.08 6.37
N PHE A 63 -2.08 3.03 5.44
CA PHE A 63 -0.85 3.78 5.18
C PHE A 63 -0.71 5.06 6.01
N GLU A 64 -1.83 5.68 6.37
CA GLU A 64 -1.84 7.01 6.99
C GLU A 64 -2.30 7.00 8.45
N SER A 65 -2.70 5.84 8.99
CA SER A 65 -3.04 5.74 10.42
C SER A 65 -1.83 6.04 11.30
N PRO A 66 -2.01 6.67 12.47
CA PRO A 66 -0.90 7.00 13.38
C PRO A 66 0.00 5.80 13.72
N GLN A 67 -0.57 4.59 13.78
CA GLN A 67 0.15 3.35 14.11
C GLN A 67 1.05 2.84 12.98
N ASN A 68 0.80 3.26 11.73
CA ASN A 68 1.50 2.75 10.56
C ASN A 68 2.22 3.82 9.76
N ARG A 69 1.83 5.09 9.88
CA ARG A 69 2.39 6.20 9.08
C ARG A 69 3.91 6.25 9.10
N ASP A 70 4.51 6.09 10.28
CA ASP A 70 5.97 6.12 10.45
C ASP A 70 6.68 4.96 9.72
N LYS A 71 6.00 3.83 9.52
CA LYS A 71 6.53 2.67 8.78
C LYS A 71 6.64 2.95 7.28
N PHE A 72 5.92 3.95 6.79
CA PHE A 72 5.89 4.35 5.39
C PHE A 72 6.66 5.65 5.13
N GLN A 73 7.33 6.20 6.14
CA GLN A 73 8.22 7.35 5.97
C GLN A 73 9.47 6.93 5.20
N LEU A 74 9.86 7.74 4.22
CA LEU A 74 11.08 7.54 3.47
C LEU A 74 12.31 7.92 4.29
N PRO A 75 13.43 7.18 4.17
CA PRO A 75 14.70 7.62 4.70
C PRO A 75 15.08 8.99 4.11
N PRO A 76 15.78 9.88 4.85
CA PRO A 76 16.07 11.25 4.41
C PRO A 76 16.83 11.37 3.07
N GLN A 77 17.54 10.30 2.69
CA GLN A 77 18.35 10.19 1.48
C GLN A 77 17.50 9.87 0.24
N VAL A 78 16.33 9.25 0.45
CA VAL A 78 15.45 8.79 -0.61
C VAL A 78 14.47 9.90 -0.95
N GLU A 79 14.46 10.30 -2.21
CA GLU A 79 13.53 11.29 -2.76
C GLU A 79 12.19 10.66 -3.11
N ALA A 80 12.22 9.50 -3.77
CA ALA A 80 11.02 8.83 -4.26
C ALA A 80 11.20 7.32 -4.39
N ILE A 81 10.10 6.59 -4.26
CA ILE A 81 9.99 5.15 -4.54
C ILE A 81 8.84 4.92 -5.53
N ARG A 82 9.09 4.08 -6.54
CA ARG A 82 8.12 3.72 -7.60
C ARG A 82 8.25 2.25 -7.96
N VAL A 83 7.23 1.71 -8.61
CA VAL A 83 7.31 0.39 -9.27
C VAL A 83 7.36 0.63 -10.76
N GLU A 84 8.42 0.16 -11.40
CA GLU A 84 8.62 0.24 -12.84
C GLU A 84 9.05 -1.13 -13.36
N ASN A 85 8.33 -1.66 -14.35
CA ASN A 85 8.65 -2.95 -14.98
C ASN A 85 8.89 -4.08 -13.95
N SER A 86 7.98 -4.18 -12.98
CA SER A 86 8.01 -5.15 -11.87
C SER A 86 9.22 -5.01 -10.95
N THR A 87 9.90 -3.86 -10.96
CA THR A 87 11.06 -3.55 -10.13
C THR A 87 10.77 -2.34 -9.25
N LEU A 88 11.25 -2.38 -8.01
CA LEU A 88 11.20 -1.22 -7.13
C LEU A 88 12.36 -0.28 -7.48
N VAL A 89 12.04 0.92 -7.94
CA VAL A 89 13.02 1.96 -8.30
C VAL A 89 13.02 3.02 -7.21
N MET A 90 14.21 3.37 -6.74
CA MET A 90 14.41 4.44 -5.75
C MET A 90 15.22 5.57 -6.37
N SER A 91 14.77 6.80 -6.17
CA SER A 91 15.51 8.01 -6.50
C SER A 91 16.16 8.54 -5.23
N ILE A 92 17.45 8.87 -5.32
CA ILE A 92 18.28 9.37 -4.21
C ILE A 92 18.61 10.84 -4.48
N ARG A 93 18.73 11.62 -3.41
CA ARG A 93 19.12 13.05 -3.46
C ARG A 93 20.61 13.24 -3.74
#